data_AF-A0A8J8PSK2-F1
#
_entry.id   AF-A0A8J8PSK2-F1
#
_cell.length_a   1.000
_cell.length_b   1.000
_cell.length_c   1.000
_cell.angle_alpha   90.00
_cell.angle_beta   90.00
_cell.angle_gamma   90.00
#
_symmetry.space_group_name_H-M   'P 1'
#
loop_
_entity.id
_entity.type
_entity.pdbx_description
1 polymer ?
#
loop_
_entity_poly.entity_id
_entity_poly.type
_entity_poly.pdbx_seq_one_letter_code
_entity_poly.pdbx_strand_id
1 'polypeptide(L)'
;MKLKEIVEGKAKILIPDPSEYTKEGKFDPSWAPVFYNPKMVLNRDISVIVVSTLRPKIVVDTLSATGIRGIRYFLESWRSENLIFNDKNTEAVNLIKQNLKLNGIDDNVTKVYNRDANSLLYEIKADYVDIDPFGTPAPFILSSINATIRKGVVAITATDLSALTGSSVLSARRKYDVINSKLSSSKELGIRVLIGKVIREASIMEKTVYPLFSFYSDYYYRLFLRVDKGAKKAD
;
A
#
# COMPACT_ATOMS: atom_id res chain seq x y z
N MET A 1 -9.85 20.66 12.29
CA MET A 1 -10.03 19.25 12.65
C MET A 1 -9.36 19.00 13.98
N LYS A 2 -10.08 18.43 14.94
CA LYS A 2 -9.51 17.96 16.20
C LYS A 2 -8.71 16.69 15.93
N LEU A 3 -7.51 16.62 16.51
CA LEU A 3 -6.63 15.48 16.38
C LEU A 3 -6.64 14.67 17.68
N LYS A 4 -6.52 13.36 17.54
CA LYS A 4 -6.34 12.42 18.63
C LYS A 4 -5.02 11.69 18.44
N GLU A 5 -4.19 11.65 19.48
CA GLU A 5 -3.00 10.82 19.50
C GLU A 5 -3.39 9.35 19.74
N ILE A 6 -2.77 8.45 18.99
CA ILE A 6 -2.83 7.02 19.20
C ILE A 6 -1.43 6.41 19.08
N VAL A 7 -1.29 5.17 19.55
CA VAL A 7 -0.05 4.39 19.42
C VAL A 7 -0.35 3.11 18.64
N GLU A 8 0.47 2.83 17.63
CA GLU A 8 0.46 1.55 16.92
C GLU A 8 1.90 1.06 16.73
N GLY A 9 2.22 -0.10 17.29
CA GLY A 9 3.60 -0.57 17.36
C GLY A 9 4.46 0.41 18.16
N LYS A 10 5.56 0.88 17.56
CA LYS A 10 6.42 1.92 18.14
C LYS A 10 6.04 3.34 17.70
N ALA A 11 5.12 3.49 16.76
CA ALA A 11 4.73 4.78 16.22
C ALA A 11 3.66 5.45 17.09
N LYS A 12 3.90 6.72 17.42
CA LYS A 12 2.89 7.63 17.98
C LYS A 12 2.39 8.52 16.85
N ILE A 13 1.09 8.53 16.57
CA ILE A 13 0.54 9.34 15.48
C ILE A 13 -0.69 10.10 15.91
N LEU A 14 -0.88 11.26 15.31
CA LEU A 14 -2.12 12.02 15.30
C LEU A 14 -3.00 11.51 14.16
N ILE A 15 -4.26 11.29 14.49
CA ILE A 15 -5.34 10.97 13.54
C ILE A 15 -6.49 11.97 13.73
N PRO A 16 -7.36 12.16 12.72
CA PRO A 16 -8.63 12.86 12.94
C PRO A 16 -9.40 12.21 14.10
N ASP A 17 -9.89 13.00 15.05
CA ASP A 17 -10.61 12.47 16.22
C ASP A 17 -11.90 11.76 15.77
N PRO A 18 -12.03 10.43 15.93
CA PRO A 18 -13.19 9.68 15.45
C PRO A 18 -14.53 10.19 15.98
N SER A 19 -14.55 10.87 17.13
CA SER A 19 -15.78 11.45 17.69
C SER A 19 -16.36 12.55 16.81
N GLU A 20 -15.54 13.31 16.07
CA GLU A 20 -16.02 14.36 15.15
C GLU A 20 -16.68 13.80 13.89
N TYR A 21 -16.38 12.55 13.55
CA TYR A 21 -16.82 11.91 12.32
C TYR A 21 -17.76 10.73 12.59
N THR A 22 -18.25 10.58 13.81
CA THR A 22 -19.24 9.55 14.15
C THR A 22 -20.62 10.00 13.71
N LYS A 23 -21.34 9.14 12.97
CA LYS A 23 -22.73 9.37 12.53
C LYS A 23 -23.61 8.27 13.11
N GLU A 24 -24.69 8.64 13.79
CA GLU A 24 -25.65 7.68 14.36
C GLU A 24 -24.99 6.60 15.25
N GLY A 25 -23.96 6.98 16.02
CA GLY A 25 -23.23 6.06 16.90
C GLY A 25 -22.27 5.09 16.19
N LYS A 26 -22.09 5.21 14.88
CA LYS A 26 -21.12 4.43 14.09
C LYS A 26 -20.01 5.33 13.56
N PHE A 27 -18.81 4.78 13.44
CA PHE A 27 -17.68 5.43 12.80
C PHE A 27 -17.20 4.58 11.63
N ASP A 28 -17.14 5.18 10.44
CA ASP A 28 -16.43 4.65 9.30
C ASP A 28 -15.16 5.50 9.08
N PRO A 29 -13.96 4.90 9.09
CA PRO A 29 -12.72 5.62 8.84
C PRO A 29 -12.69 6.44 7.54
N SER A 30 -13.49 6.08 6.53
CA SER A 30 -13.62 6.84 5.27
C SER A 30 -14.34 8.19 5.42
N TRP A 31 -15.01 8.44 6.56
CA TRP A 31 -15.68 9.71 6.83
C TRP A 31 -14.74 10.78 7.38
N ALA A 32 -13.57 10.38 7.89
CA ALA A 32 -12.54 11.29 8.32
C ALA A 32 -11.77 11.85 7.10
N PRO A 33 -11.30 13.10 7.15
CA PRO A 33 -10.60 13.72 6.01
C PRO A 33 -9.22 13.11 5.76
N VAL A 34 -8.60 12.51 6.79
CA VAL A 34 -7.38 11.70 6.65
C VAL A 34 -7.61 10.32 7.22
N PHE A 35 -7.33 9.30 6.42
CA PHE A 35 -7.71 7.94 6.76
C PHE A 35 -6.77 7.26 7.76
N TYR A 36 -7.36 6.59 8.74
CA TYR A 36 -6.69 5.61 9.58
C TYR A 36 -7.67 4.50 9.94
N ASN A 37 -7.31 3.26 9.63
CA ASN A 37 -8.11 2.09 9.98
C ASN A 37 -7.34 1.14 10.92
N PRO A 38 -7.83 0.93 12.16
CA PRO A 38 -7.21 0.00 13.10
C PRO A 38 -7.34 -1.47 12.64
N LYS A 39 -8.29 -1.81 11.76
CA LYS A 39 -8.38 -3.17 11.18
C LYS A 39 -7.19 -3.53 10.28
N MET A 40 -6.36 -2.54 9.91
CA MET A 40 -5.17 -2.73 9.08
C MET A 40 -3.87 -2.89 9.90
N VAL A 41 -3.95 -3.01 11.23
CA VAL A 41 -2.76 -3.20 12.09
C VAL A 41 -1.97 -4.46 11.67
N LEU A 42 -2.63 -5.61 11.51
CA LEU A 42 -1.98 -6.85 11.06
C LEU A 42 -1.30 -6.71 9.69
N ASN A 43 -1.91 -5.94 8.77
CA ASN A 43 -1.32 -5.67 7.46
C ASN A 43 0.03 -4.95 7.61
N ARG A 44 0.05 -3.92 8.47
CA ARG A 44 1.25 -3.12 8.74
C ARG A 44 2.29 -3.91 9.53
N ASP A 45 1.89 -4.73 10.50
CA ASP A 45 2.80 -5.61 11.26
C ASP A 45 3.56 -6.56 10.34
N ILE A 46 2.84 -7.27 9.46
CA ILE A 46 3.47 -8.18 8.49
C ILE A 46 4.38 -7.40 7.54
N SER A 47 3.98 -6.21 7.11
CA SER A 47 4.80 -5.39 6.21
C SER A 47 6.08 -4.90 6.89
N VAL A 48 6.04 -4.55 8.19
CA VAL A 48 7.23 -4.23 8.99
C VAL A 48 8.20 -5.41 9.04
N ILE A 49 7.70 -6.64 9.24
CA ILE A 49 8.53 -7.86 9.24
C ILE A 49 9.21 -8.06 7.88
N VAL A 50 8.46 -7.88 6.78
CA VAL A 50 9.01 -7.99 5.42
C VAL A 50 10.10 -6.93 5.18
N VAL A 51 9.84 -5.67 5.50
CA VAL A 51 10.83 -4.58 5.35
C VAL A 51 12.07 -4.84 6.21
N SER A 52 11.90 -5.31 7.45
CA SER A 52 13.01 -5.66 8.35
C SER A 52 13.89 -6.79 7.79
N THR A 53 13.27 -7.76 7.12
CA THR A 53 13.97 -8.88 6.49
C THR A 53 14.72 -8.45 5.22
N LEU A 54 14.08 -7.61 4.39
CA LEU A 54 14.64 -7.17 3.10
C LEU A 54 15.68 -6.05 3.24
N ARG A 55 15.62 -5.27 4.31
CA ARG A 55 16.47 -4.10 4.58
C ARG A 55 16.61 -3.14 3.37
N PRO A 56 15.49 -2.72 2.76
CA PRO A 56 15.53 -1.80 1.62
C PRO A 56 16.13 -0.45 2.03
N LYS A 57 16.91 0.16 1.13
CA LYS A 57 17.50 1.49 1.35
C LYS A 57 16.47 2.60 1.09
N ILE A 58 15.73 2.49 0.00
CA ILE A 58 14.70 3.44 -0.42
C ILE A 58 13.33 2.76 -0.32
N VAL A 59 12.46 3.33 0.52
CA VAL A 59 11.10 2.83 0.79
C VAL A 59 10.08 3.88 0.41
N VAL A 60 9.02 3.48 -0.28
CA VAL A 60 7.93 4.37 -0.71
C VAL A 60 6.62 3.94 -0.08
N ASP A 61 6.02 4.81 0.72
CA ASP A 61 4.64 4.74 1.18
C ASP A 61 3.77 5.61 0.26
N THR A 62 3.18 5.01 -0.78
CA THR A 62 2.65 5.75 -1.94
C THR A 62 1.34 6.49 -1.66
N LEU A 63 0.47 5.88 -0.85
CA LEU A 63 -0.84 6.42 -0.45
C LEU A 63 -0.86 6.50 1.09
N SER A 64 -0.05 7.41 1.62
CA SER A 64 0.38 7.41 3.01
C SER A 64 -0.73 7.72 4.02
N ALA A 65 -1.74 8.51 3.65
CA ALA A 65 -2.74 9.06 4.57
C ALA A 65 -2.10 9.70 5.81
N THR A 66 -2.10 9.01 6.95
CA THR A 66 -1.47 9.49 8.20
C THR A 66 0.05 9.31 8.23
N GLY A 67 0.62 8.56 7.28
CA GLY A 67 2.04 8.18 7.22
C GLY A 67 2.40 7.01 8.13
N ILE A 68 1.42 6.39 8.79
CA ILE A 68 1.67 5.35 9.80
C ILE A 68 2.56 4.21 9.29
N ARG A 69 2.38 3.83 8.03
CA ARG A 69 3.06 2.68 7.43
C ARG A 69 4.54 2.96 7.25
N GLY A 70 4.91 4.03 6.55
CA GLY A 70 6.32 4.43 6.42
C GLY A 70 6.99 4.80 7.76
N ILE A 71 6.24 5.40 8.69
CA ILE A 71 6.76 5.69 10.05
C ILE A 71 7.13 4.39 10.78
N ARG A 72 6.22 3.39 10.77
CA ARG A 72 6.49 2.10 11.39
C ARG A 72 7.63 1.35 10.71
N TYR A 73 7.74 1.43 9.38
CA TYR A 73 8.91 0.89 8.66
C TYR A 73 10.20 1.47 9.21
N PHE A 74 10.29 2.78 9.45
CA PHE A 74 11.50 3.37 10.00
C PHE A 74 11.79 2.96 11.46
N LEU A 75 10.77 2.98 12.31
CA LEU A 75 10.95 2.78 13.76
C LEU A 75 11.16 1.32 14.16
N GLU A 76 10.61 0.39 13.39
CA GLU A 76 10.52 -1.03 13.76
C GLU A 76 11.36 -1.95 12.87
N SER A 77 11.99 -1.41 11.83
CA SER A 77 12.84 -2.19 10.90
C SER A 77 14.28 -1.67 10.85
N TRP A 78 15.05 -2.14 9.86
CA TRP A 78 16.34 -1.54 9.53
C TRP A 78 16.09 -0.12 9.02
N ARG A 79 16.52 0.90 9.77
CA ARG A 79 16.32 2.32 9.46
C ARG A 79 16.75 2.64 8.03
N SER A 80 15.79 2.62 7.10
CA SER A 80 16.04 2.88 5.69
C SER A 80 16.68 4.24 5.49
N GLU A 81 17.54 4.35 4.49
CA GLU A 81 18.32 5.56 4.19
C GLU A 81 17.42 6.68 3.65
N ASN A 82 16.32 6.34 2.97
CA ASN A 82 15.39 7.30 2.37
C ASN A 82 13.95 6.78 2.37
N LEU A 83 13.08 7.48 3.09
CA LEU A 83 11.64 7.21 3.18
C LEU A 83 10.88 8.24 2.35
N ILE A 84 10.11 7.77 1.39
CA ILE A 84 9.28 8.62 0.55
C ILE A 84 7.83 8.41 0.96
N PHE A 85 7.18 9.49 1.40
CA PHE A 85 5.76 9.55 1.69
C PHE A 85 5.06 10.35 0.61
N ASN A 86 3.87 9.91 0.21
CA ASN A 86 3.05 10.64 -0.73
C ASN A 86 1.57 10.53 -0.37
N ASP A 87 0.85 11.63 -0.53
CA ASP A 87 -0.60 11.62 -0.57
C ASP A 87 -1.12 12.73 -1.49
N LYS A 88 -2.25 12.51 -2.15
CA LYS A 88 -2.89 13.53 -2.99
C LYS A 88 -3.62 14.58 -2.13
N ASN A 89 -4.07 14.22 -0.94
CA ASN A 89 -4.72 15.13 -0.02
C ASN A 89 -3.68 15.99 0.73
N THR A 90 -3.78 17.31 0.59
CA THR A 90 -2.90 18.26 1.29
C THR A 90 -3.03 18.16 2.82
N GLU A 91 -4.21 17.84 3.36
CA GLU A 91 -4.38 17.62 4.80
C GLU A 91 -3.61 16.39 5.28
N ALA A 92 -3.62 15.31 4.50
CA ALA A 92 -2.83 14.11 4.78
C ALA A 92 -1.34 14.43 4.79
N VAL A 93 -0.84 15.20 3.81
CA VAL A 93 0.57 15.63 3.76
C VAL A 93 0.98 16.45 4.97
N ASN A 94 0.12 17.37 5.41
CA ASN A 94 0.38 18.15 6.63
C ASN A 94 0.43 17.24 7.86
N LEU A 95 -0.48 16.26 7.95
CA LEU A 95 -0.53 15.32 9.06
C LEU A 95 0.68 14.36 9.07
N ILE A 96 1.15 13.90 7.91
CA ILE A 96 2.38 13.09 7.77
C ILE A 96 3.56 13.85 8.37
N LYS A 97 3.75 15.13 8.01
CA LYS A 97 4.84 15.95 8.55
C LYS A 97 4.77 16.11 10.07
N GLN A 98 3.57 16.31 10.61
CA GLN A 98 3.36 16.37 12.06
C GLN A 98 3.71 15.03 12.73
N ASN A 99 3.29 13.91 12.14
CA ASN A 99 3.54 12.58 12.67
C ASN A 99 5.03 12.18 12.57
N LEU A 100 5.73 12.57 11.51
CA LEU A 100 7.19 12.40 11.41
C LEU A 100 7.90 13.12 12.56
N LYS A 101 7.55 14.39 12.79
CA LYS A 101 8.10 15.19 13.90
C LYS A 101 7.77 14.58 15.27
N LEU A 102 6.55 14.08 15.47
CA LEU A 102 6.13 13.45 16.72
C LEU A 102 6.96 12.20 17.07
N ASN A 103 7.49 11.51 16.05
CA ASN A 103 8.35 10.34 16.23
C ASN A 103 9.86 10.66 16.13
N GLY A 104 10.24 11.93 16.02
CA GLY A 104 11.64 12.35 15.91
C GLY A 104 12.35 11.83 14.64
N ILE A 105 11.60 11.62 13.55
CA ILE A 105 12.17 11.18 12.27
C ILE A 105 12.65 12.42 11.51
N ASP A 106 13.93 12.43 11.13
CA ASP A 106 14.62 13.57 10.52
C ASP A 106 14.17 13.79 9.05
N ASP A 107 14.09 15.05 8.64
CA ASP A 107 13.88 15.48 7.26
C ASP A 107 15.03 15.00 6.34
N ASN A 108 16.22 14.77 6.88
CA ASN A 108 17.39 14.26 6.13
C ASN A 108 17.17 12.84 5.57
N VAL A 109 16.29 12.04 6.17
CA VAL A 109 15.98 10.67 5.73
C VAL A 109 14.56 10.54 5.17
N THR A 110 13.82 11.65 5.05
CA THR A 110 12.41 11.63 4.60
C THR A 110 12.16 12.60 3.45
N LYS A 111 11.22 12.24 2.58
CA LYS A 111 10.68 13.13 1.55
C LYS A 111 9.16 12.99 1.54
N VAL A 112 8.45 14.09 1.73
CA VAL A 112 6.98 14.10 1.72
C VAL A 112 6.47 14.87 0.51
N TYR A 113 5.75 14.19 -0.37
CA TYR A 113 5.17 14.75 -1.60
C TYR A 113 3.66 14.91 -1.50
N ASN A 114 3.13 15.96 -2.12
CA ASN A 114 1.69 16.14 -2.34
C ASN A 114 1.37 15.97 -3.83
N ARG A 115 1.33 14.73 -4.32
CA ARG A 115 1.19 14.44 -5.75
C ARG A 115 0.19 13.32 -6.01
N ASP A 116 -0.26 13.26 -7.26
CA ASP A 116 -0.85 12.04 -7.78
C ASP A 116 0.17 10.89 -7.71
N ALA A 117 -0.29 9.74 -7.20
CA ALA A 117 0.55 8.56 -6.97
C ALA A 117 1.22 8.07 -8.26
N ASN A 118 0.49 8.01 -9.38
CA ASN A 118 1.06 7.53 -10.65
C ASN A 118 2.14 8.48 -11.14
N SER A 119 1.89 9.79 -11.09
CA SER A 119 2.88 10.80 -11.50
C SER A 119 4.18 10.67 -10.72
N LEU A 120 4.12 10.55 -9.38
CA LEU A 120 5.32 10.37 -8.56
C LEU A 120 6.04 9.06 -8.90
N LEU A 121 5.32 7.94 -9.01
CA LEU A 121 5.89 6.62 -9.28
C LEU A 121 6.54 6.50 -10.67
N TYR A 122 6.23 7.39 -11.61
CA TYR A 122 6.96 7.47 -12.88
C TYR A 122 8.31 8.18 -12.78
N GLU A 123 8.51 9.02 -11.77
CA GLU A 123 9.70 9.87 -11.62
C GLU A 123 10.74 9.34 -10.64
N ILE A 124 10.37 8.37 -9.80
CA ILE A 124 11.27 7.82 -8.77
C ILE A 124 11.69 6.38 -9.06
N LYS A 125 12.73 5.95 -8.34
CA LYS A 125 13.15 4.55 -8.24
C LYS A 125 13.37 4.18 -6.78
N ALA A 126 12.90 2.99 -6.37
CA ALA A 126 13.00 2.53 -4.99
C ALA A 126 13.18 1.01 -4.86
N ASP A 127 13.78 0.59 -3.76
CA ASP A 127 13.96 -0.83 -3.39
C ASP A 127 12.65 -1.47 -2.96
N TYR A 128 11.79 -0.72 -2.27
CA TYR A 128 10.50 -1.18 -1.78
C TYR A 128 9.41 -0.15 -2.04
N VAL A 129 8.37 -0.54 -2.77
CA VAL A 129 7.23 0.32 -3.11
C VAL A 129 5.95 -0.28 -2.53
N ASP A 130 5.26 0.48 -1.69
CA ASP A 130 3.99 0.07 -1.08
C ASP A 130 2.80 0.84 -1.67
N ILE A 131 1.83 0.12 -2.23
CA ILE A 131 0.55 0.68 -2.64
C ILE A 131 -0.58 0.07 -1.81
N ASP A 132 -1.25 0.93 -1.03
CA ASP A 132 -2.35 0.56 -0.13
C ASP A 132 -3.58 1.45 -0.37
N PRO A 133 -4.22 1.35 -1.55
CA PRO A 133 -5.33 2.23 -1.90
C PRO A 133 -6.65 1.76 -1.31
N PHE A 134 -7.64 2.65 -1.38
CA PHE A 134 -9.03 2.29 -1.17
C PHE A 134 -9.58 1.47 -2.34
N GLY A 135 -10.02 0.24 -2.05
CA GLY A 135 -10.63 -0.64 -3.01
C GLY A 135 -9.59 -1.32 -3.89
N THR A 136 -9.52 -0.93 -5.15
CA THR A 136 -8.69 -1.61 -6.15
C THR A 136 -7.31 -0.97 -6.27
N PRO A 137 -6.23 -1.75 -6.34
CA PRO A 137 -4.91 -1.25 -6.69
C PRO A 137 -4.68 -1.14 -8.20
N ALA A 138 -5.57 -1.67 -9.04
CA ALA A 138 -5.36 -1.75 -10.49
C ALA A 138 -4.84 -0.45 -11.14
N PRO A 139 -5.33 0.76 -10.80
CA PRO A 139 -4.83 2.01 -11.38
C PRO A 139 -3.38 2.37 -11.05
N PHE A 140 -2.75 1.72 -10.07
CA PHE A 140 -1.41 2.04 -9.57
C PHE A 140 -0.41 0.91 -9.81
N ILE A 141 -0.85 -0.25 -10.31
CA ILE A 141 0.01 -1.42 -10.48
C ILE A 141 1.16 -1.12 -11.44
N LEU A 142 0.87 -0.63 -12.65
CA LEU A 142 1.89 -0.38 -13.67
C LEU A 142 2.97 0.61 -13.20
N SER A 143 2.54 1.74 -12.62
CA SER A 143 3.46 2.77 -12.12
C SER A 143 4.28 2.27 -10.93
N SER A 144 3.70 1.47 -10.02
CA SER A 144 4.43 0.89 -8.89
C SER A 144 5.53 -0.08 -9.35
N ILE A 145 5.26 -0.89 -10.39
CA ILE A 145 6.26 -1.75 -11.02
C ILE A 145 7.32 -0.91 -11.75
N ASN A 146 6.95 0.21 -12.37
CA ASN A 146 7.91 1.15 -12.96
C ASN A 146 8.88 1.67 -11.90
N ALA A 147 8.36 2.16 -10.77
CA ALA A 147 9.15 2.73 -9.67
C ALA A 147 10.06 1.70 -9.00
N THR A 148 9.66 0.43 -8.96
CA THR A 148 10.44 -0.60 -8.29
C THR A 148 11.68 -0.98 -9.10
N ILE A 149 12.86 -0.97 -8.47
CA ILE A 149 14.12 -1.36 -9.12
C ILE A 149 14.17 -2.88 -9.39
N ARG A 150 15.14 -3.30 -10.19
CA ARG A 150 15.39 -4.74 -10.40
C ARG A 150 15.78 -5.38 -9.06
N LYS A 151 15.16 -6.51 -8.74
CA LYS A 151 15.24 -7.22 -7.45
C LYS A 151 14.62 -6.49 -6.25
N GLY A 152 14.05 -5.30 -6.45
CA GLY A 152 13.20 -4.64 -5.46
C GLY A 152 11.86 -5.35 -5.28
N VAL A 153 11.09 -4.91 -4.29
CA VAL A 153 9.79 -5.48 -3.94
C VAL A 153 8.69 -4.45 -4.08
N VAL A 154 7.60 -4.85 -4.72
CA VAL A 154 6.33 -4.13 -4.70
C VAL A 154 5.38 -4.83 -3.75
N ALA A 155 4.82 -4.08 -2.81
CA ALA A 155 3.80 -4.53 -1.88
C ALA A 155 2.45 -3.91 -2.25
N ILE A 156 1.42 -4.75 -2.36
CA ILE A 156 0.12 -4.36 -2.93
C ILE A 156 -0.99 -4.82 -2.00
N THR A 157 -1.84 -3.89 -1.56
CA THR A 157 -3.10 -4.22 -0.90
C THR A 157 -4.27 -4.06 -1.87
N ALA A 158 -5.26 -4.95 -1.77
CA ALA A 158 -6.57 -4.78 -2.41
C ALA A 158 -7.68 -5.03 -1.40
N THR A 159 -8.65 -4.12 -1.31
CA THR A 159 -9.83 -4.24 -0.45
C THR A 159 -11.12 -4.47 -1.23
N ASP A 160 -11.10 -4.45 -2.58
CA ASP A 160 -12.27 -4.70 -3.42
C ASP A 160 -12.54 -6.20 -3.66
N LEU A 161 -12.70 -6.93 -2.56
CA LEU A 161 -12.87 -8.39 -2.52
C LEU A 161 -13.98 -8.91 -3.45
N SER A 162 -15.08 -8.17 -3.62
CA SER A 162 -16.21 -8.61 -4.45
C SER A 162 -15.84 -8.84 -5.91
N ALA A 163 -14.92 -8.02 -6.45
CA ALA A 163 -14.40 -8.20 -7.81
C ALA A 163 -13.46 -9.41 -7.86
N LEU A 164 -12.49 -9.48 -6.94
CA LEU A 164 -11.46 -10.52 -6.94
C LEU A 164 -12.03 -11.92 -6.65
N THR A 165 -13.05 -12.04 -5.81
CA THR A 165 -13.70 -13.31 -5.43
C THR A 165 -14.74 -13.81 -6.42
N GLY A 166 -15.06 -13.05 -7.47
CA GLY A 166 -16.05 -13.41 -8.49
C GLY A 166 -17.51 -13.12 -8.10
N SER A 167 -17.75 -12.36 -7.02
CA SER A 167 -19.11 -11.94 -6.63
C SER A 167 -19.63 -10.77 -7.49
N SER A 168 -18.73 -9.97 -8.07
CA SER A 168 -19.06 -8.88 -9.00
C SER A 168 -18.31 -9.07 -10.32
N VAL A 169 -18.88 -9.90 -11.21
CA VAL A 169 -18.25 -10.31 -12.48
C VAL A 169 -17.89 -9.11 -13.36
N LEU A 170 -18.76 -8.11 -13.47
CA LEU A 170 -18.50 -6.92 -14.29
C LEU A 170 -17.35 -6.07 -13.71
N SER A 171 -17.22 -6.00 -12.38
CA SER A 171 -16.11 -5.31 -11.72
C SER A 171 -14.80 -6.07 -11.94
N ALA A 172 -14.83 -7.41 -11.81
CA ALA A 172 -13.69 -8.28 -12.09
C ALA A 172 -13.17 -8.09 -13.52
N ARG A 173 -14.07 -8.08 -14.51
CA ARG A 173 -13.75 -7.87 -15.91
C ARG A 173 -13.10 -6.52 -16.16
N ARG A 174 -13.66 -5.43 -15.62
CA ARG A 174 -13.14 -4.07 -15.85
C ARG A 174 -11.80 -3.79 -15.17
N LYS A 175 -11.58 -4.32 -13.97
CA LYS A 175 -10.41 -3.96 -13.14
C LYS A 175 -9.25 -4.94 -13.27
N TYR A 176 -9.56 -6.21 -13.54
CA TYR A 176 -8.59 -7.30 -13.48
C TYR A 176 -8.53 -8.12 -14.76
N ASP A 177 -9.33 -7.81 -15.80
CA ASP A 177 -9.34 -8.52 -17.08
C ASP A 177 -9.65 -10.01 -16.96
N VAL A 178 -10.49 -10.38 -16.00
CA VAL A 178 -10.92 -11.78 -15.78
C VAL A 178 -12.43 -11.91 -15.78
N ILE A 179 -12.90 -13.09 -16.19
CA ILE A 179 -14.27 -13.54 -15.97
C ILE A 179 -14.17 -14.69 -14.98
N ASN A 180 -14.65 -14.49 -13.77
CA ASN A 180 -14.71 -15.52 -12.74
C ASN A 180 -16.06 -15.49 -12.03
N SER A 181 -16.37 -16.60 -11.38
CA SER A 181 -17.56 -16.78 -10.55
C SER A 181 -17.14 -17.12 -9.11
N LYS A 182 -18.11 -17.04 -8.19
CA LYS A 182 -17.89 -17.41 -6.79
C LYS A 182 -17.70 -18.92 -6.67
N LEU A 183 -16.62 -19.34 -6.02
CA LEU A 183 -16.22 -20.72 -5.73
C LEU A 183 -16.03 -20.91 -4.23
N SER A 184 -15.95 -22.17 -3.77
CA SER A 184 -15.54 -22.48 -2.40
C SER A 184 -14.13 -21.96 -2.07
N SER A 185 -13.24 -21.95 -3.06
CA SER A 185 -11.86 -21.43 -2.99
C SER A 185 -11.74 -19.96 -3.42
N SER A 186 -12.84 -19.19 -3.47
CA SER A 186 -12.84 -17.79 -3.94
C SER A 186 -11.81 -16.88 -3.26
N LYS A 187 -11.48 -17.16 -1.99
CA LYS A 187 -10.46 -16.39 -1.26
C LYS A 187 -9.09 -16.53 -1.92
N GLU A 188 -8.66 -17.77 -2.19
CA GLU A 188 -7.39 -18.03 -2.89
C GLU A 188 -7.46 -17.58 -4.35
N LEU A 189 -8.59 -17.81 -5.02
CA LEU A 189 -8.80 -17.35 -6.39
C LEU A 189 -8.55 -15.84 -6.52
N GLY A 190 -9.04 -15.04 -5.57
CA GLY A 190 -8.81 -13.59 -5.58
C GLY A 190 -7.34 -13.19 -5.50
N ILE A 191 -6.52 -13.91 -4.71
CA ILE A 191 -5.07 -13.71 -4.67
C ILE A 191 -4.47 -14.00 -6.06
N ARG A 192 -4.84 -15.13 -6.67
CA ARG A 192 -4.32 -15.53 -7.99
C ARG A 192 -4.74 -14.57 -9.10
N VAL A 193 -5.97 -14.08 -9.07
CA VAL A 193 -6.46 -13.04 -10.00
C VAL A 193 -5.63 -11.77 -9.85
N LEU A 194 -5.39 -11.31 -8.62
CA LEU A 194 -4.61 -10.11 -8.35
C LEU A 194 -3.15 -10.28 -8.82
N ILE A 195 -2.49 -11.40 -8.48
CA ILE A 195 -1.14 -11.72 -8.96
C ILE A 195 -1.11 -11.74 -10.50
N GLY A 196 -2.08 -12.38 -11.15
CA GLY A 196 -2.16 -12.45 -12.60
C GLY A 196 -2.29 -11.07 -13.25
N LYS A 197 -3.06 -10.15 -12.65
CA LYS A 197 -3.11 -8.76 -13.10
C LYS A 197 -1.76 -8.07 -12.97
N VAL A 198 -1.06 -8.24 -11.84
CA VAL A 198 0.28 -7.65 -11.65
C VAL A 198 1.28 -8.18 -12.67
N ILE A 199 1.27 -9.48 -12.96
CA ILE A 199 2.14 -10.07 -13.98
C ILE A 199 1.85 -9.46 -15.36
N ARG A 200 0.58 -9.38 -15.78
CA ARG A 200 0.20 -8.77 -17.07
C ARG A 200 0.67 -7.32 -17.20
N GLU A 201 0.51 -6.52 -16.15
CA GLU A 201 0.99 -5.13 -16.13
C GLU A 201 2.52 -5.06 -16.15
N ALA A 202 3.22 -5.96 -15.45
CA ALA A 202 4.68 -6.01 -15.48
C ALA A 202 5.20 -6.33 -16.90
N SER A 203 4.56 -7.27 -17.59
CA SER A 203 4.97 -7.71 -18.92
C SER A 203 4.94 -6.60 -19.97
N ILE A 204 4.05 -5.60 -19.84
CA ILE A 204 4.01 -4.40 -20.71
C ILE A 204 5.37 -3.67 -20.73
N MET A 205 6.12 -3.73 -19.62
CA MET A 205 7.43 -3.10 -19.47
C MET A 205 8.61 -4.07 -19.63
N GLU A 206 8.40 -5.26 -20.21
CA GLU A 206 9.40 -6.34 -20.27
C GLU A 206 9.95 -6.72 -18.87
N LYS A 207 9.07 -6.67 -17.87
CA LYS A 207 9.35 -7.06 -16.49
C LYS A 207 8.51 -8.26 -16.10
N THR A 208 8.92 -8.91 -15.03
CA THR A 208 8.14 -9.95 -14.37
C THR A 208 8.14 -9.73 -12.85
N VAL A 209 7.24 -10.42 -12.17
CA VAL A 209 7.15 -10.41 -10.71
C VAL A 209 7.11 -11.82 -10.16
N TYR A 210 7.82 -12.05 -9.06
CA TYR A 210 7.84 -13.32 -8.35
C TYR A 210 7.14 -13.16 -7.00
N PRO A 211 6.06 -13.92 -6.71
CA PRO A 211 5.44 -13.89 -5.40
C PRO A 211 6.42 -14.35 -4.32
N LEU A 212 6.68 -13.49 -3.34
CA LEU A 212 7.46 -13.84 -2.15
C LEU A 212 6.52 -14.29 -1.02
N PHE A 213 5.44 -13.53 -0.81
CA PHE A 213 4.43 -13.82 0.19
C PHE A 213 3.10 -13.18 -0.22
N SER A 214 1.99 -13.84 0.11
CA SER A 214 0.65 -13.31 -0.14
C SER A 214 -0.33 -13.88 0.86
N PHE A 215 -1.29 -13.07 1.29
CA PHE A 215 -2.34 -13.56 2.18
C PHE A 215 -3.65 -12.80 1.99
N TYR A 216 -4.71 -13.43 2.51
CA TYR A 216 -6.02 -12.84 2.71
C TYR A 216 -6.26 -12.71 4.21
N SER A 217 -6.81 -11.58 4.64
CA SER A 217 -7.24 -11.39 6.02
C SER A 217 -8.50 -10.56 6.04
N ASP A 218 -9.65 -11.22 6.23
CA ASP A 218 -11.04 -10.73 6.36
C ASP A 218 -11.50 -9.66 5.35
N TYR A 219 -10.83 -8.51 5.33
CA TYR A 219 -11.17 -7.29 4.60
C TYR A 219 -10.28 -7.02 3.39
N TYR A 220 -9.14 -7.70 3.25
CA TYR A 220 -8.17 -7.37 2.21
C TYR A 220 -7.32 -8.56 1.75
N TYR A 221 -6.75 -8.40 0.57
CA TYR A 221 -5.61 -9.17 0.08
C TYR A 221 -4.34 -8.34 0.20
N ARG A 222 -3.23 -9.01 0.46
CA ARG A 222 -1.90 -8.39 0.52
C ARG A 222 -0.91 -9.27 -0.23
N LEU A 223 -0.14 -8.65 -1.12
CA LEU A 223 0.92 -9.30 -1.91
C LEU A 223 2.26 -8.62 -1.63
N PHE A 224 3.33 -9.40 -1.63
CA PHE A 224 4.71 -8.93 -1.67
C PHE A 224 5.40 -9.65 -2.83
N LEU A 225 5.80 -8.88 -3.84
CA LEU A 225 6.25 -9.42 -5.12
C LEU A 225 7.61 -8.84 -5.48
N ARG A 226 8.59 -9.70 -5.79
CA ARG A 226 9.92 -9.26 -6.24
C ARG A 226 9.91 -8.99 -7.74
N VAL A 227 10.33 -7.80 -8.14
CA VAL A 227 10.42 -7.38 -9.54
C VAL A 227 11.72 -7.87 -10.17
N ASP A 228 11.68 -8.38 -11.40
CA ASP A 228 12.87 -8.62 -12.22
C ASP A 228 12.65 -8.09 -13.65
N LYS A 229 13.74 -7.95 -14.40
CA LYS A 229 13.73 -7.43 -15.78
C LYS A 229 14.11 -8.50 -16.80
N GLY A 230 13.54 -8.39 -17.99
CA GLY A 230 13.91 -9.12 -19.20
C GLY A 230 12.69 -9.77 -19.86
N ALA A 231 12.51 -9.53 -21.17
CA ALA A 231 11.43 -10.08 -21.98
C ALA A 231 11.28 -11.61 -21.82
N LYS A 232 12.38 -12.36 -21.90
CA LYS A 232 12.40 -13.83 -21.71
C LYS A 232 11.89 -14.33 -20.35
N LYS A 233 11.85 -13.46 -19.32
CA LYS A 233 11.31 -13.81 -18.00
C LYS A 233 9.85 -13.36 -17.84
N ALA A 234 9.41 -12.46 -18.72
CA ALA A 234 8.03 -12.01 -18.80
C ALA A 234 7.20 -13.00 -19.64
N ASP A 235 7.82 -13.63 -20.63
CA ASP A 235 7.34 -14.84 -21.32
C ASP A 235 7.20 -16.03 -20.35
#